data_AF-A0A9W6MC56-F1
#
_entry.id   AF-A0A9W6MC56-F1
#
_cell.length_a   1.000
_cell.length_b   1.000
_cell.length_c   1.000
_cell.angle_alpha   90.00
_cell.angle_beta   90.00
_cell.angle_gamma   90.00
#
_symmetry.space_group_name_H-M   'P 1'
#
loop_
_entity.id
_entity.type
_entity.pdbx_description
1 polymer ?
#
loop_
_entity_poly.entity_id
_entity_poly.type
_entity_poly.pdbx_seq_one_letter_code
_entity_poly.pdbx_strand_id
1 'polypeptide(L)'
;MLLALRDALRAGDGWVPGSRRYADPAAYLLTPARWANHRAGVCRLVGKPADAALGLAQVADELHTALGELEQTLAEGDGPVRLDEAGDLVISPRGWPGR
;
A
#
# COMPACT_ATOMS: atom_id res chain seq x y z
N MET A 1 -7.96 3.80 13.67
CA MET A 1 -6.55 4.04 14.09
C MET A 1 -5.54 3.55 13.05
N LEU A 2 -5.63 2.30 12.54
CA LEU A 2 -4.74 1.81 11.47
C LEU A 2 -4.91 2.51 10.11
N LEU A 3 -6.15 2.90 9.73
CA LEU A 3 -6.36 3.65 8.48
C LEU A 3 -5.65 5.00 8.49
N ALA A 4 -5.74 5.77 9.58
CA ALA A 4 -5.10 7.07 9.67
C ALA A 4 -3.56 6.97 9.60
N LEU A 5 -2.97 5.92 10.20
CA LEU A 5 -1.53 5.66 10.08
C LEU A 5 -1.15 5.29 8.64
N ARG A 6 -1.94 4.42 8.00
CA ARG A 6 -1.73 4.03 6.60
C ARG A 6 -1.81 5.25 5.67
N ASP A 7 -2.81 6.10 5.87
CA ASP A 7 -3.04 7.26 5.01
C ASP A 7 -1.95 8.33 5.23
N ALA A 8 -1.51 8.54 6.48
CA ALA A 8 -0.37 9.42 6.78
C ALA A 8 0.95 8.89 6.19
N LEU A 9 1.22 7.58 6.29
CA LEU A 9 2.39 6.97 5.65
C LEU A 9 2.36 7.11 4.12
N ARG A 10 1.18 6.99 3.50
CA ARG A 10 1.00 7.20 2.06
C ARG A 10 1.22 8.65 1.64
N ALA A 11 0.84 9.61 2.46
CA ALA A 11 1.02 11.03 2.21
C ALA A 11 2.46 11.52 2.48
N GLY A 12 3.31 10.69 3.08
CA GLY A 12 4.63 11.11 3.58
C GLY A 12 4.58 11.93 4.86
N ASP A 13 3.41 11.99 5.51
CA ASP A 13 3.19 12.67 6.78
C ASP A 13 3.73 11.82 7.94
N GLY A 14 5.05 11.85 8.08
CA GLY A 14 5.80 11.12 9.11
C GLY A 14 6.19 11.99 10.29
N TRP A 15 6.46 11.33 11.42
CA TRP A 15 7.26 11.96 12.47
C TRP A 15 8.67 12.24 11.96
N VAL A 16 9.19 13.42 12.29
CA VAL A 16 10.60 13.80 12.12
C VAL A 16 11.14 14.26 13.48
N PRO A 17 12.45 14.13 13.76
CA PRO A 17 13.04 14.61 15.01
C PRO A 17 12.69 16.09 15.27
N GLY A 18 12.09 16.37 16.42
CA GLY A 18 11.61 17.72 16.80
C GLY A 18 10.18 18.07 16.35
N SER A 19 9.48 17.16 15.66
CA SER A 19 8.07 17.34 15.32
C SER A 19 7.21 17.48 16.59
N ARG A 20 6.32 18.47 16.58
CA ARG A 20 5.30 18.66 17.62
C ARG A 20 3.91 18.16 17.19
N ARG A 21 3.75 17.89 15.88
CA ARG A 21 2.46 17.51 15.28
C ARG A 21 2.20 16.01 15.38
N TYR A 22 3.25 15.20 15.24
CA TYR A 22 3.17 13.75 15.34
C TYR A 22 4.08 13.30 16.48
N ALA A 23 3.73 12.19 17.14
CA ALA A 23 4.58 11.54 18.13
C ALA A 23 5.52 10.56 17.42
N ASP A 24 6.67 10.26 18.03
CA ASP A 24 7.59 9.23 17.51
C ASP A 24 6.86 7.87 17.46
N PRO A 25 6.63 7.30 16.27
CA PRO A 25 5.93 6.03 16.15
C PRO A 25 6.73 4.87 16.77
N ALA A 26 8.06 4.98 16.85
CA ALA A 26 8.91 3.95 17.45
C ALA A 26 8.59 3.73 18.93
N ALA A 27 8.11 4.76 19.64
CA ALA A 27 7.69 4.66 21.04
C ALA A 27 6.51 3.69 21.27
N TYR A 28 5.74 3.38 20.22
CA TYR A 28 4.57 2.47 20.29
C TYR A 28 4.86 1.08 19.72
N LEU A 29 6.06 0.83 19.20
CA LEU A 29 6.41 -0.45 18.61
C LEU A 29 6.67 -1.51 19.69
N LEU A 30 6.34 -2.76 19.36
CA LEU A 30 6.77 -3.89 20.17
C LEU A 30 8.29 -3.97 20.15
N THR A 31 8.89 -4.26 21.30
CA THR A 31 10.31 -4.62 21.35
C THR A 31 10.56 -5.89 20.52
N PRO A 32 11.77 -6.11 19.99
CA PRO A 32 12.07 -7.31 19.19
C PRO A 32 11.69 -8.62 19.89
N ALA A 33 11.95 -8.71 21.20
CA ALA A 33 11.60 -9.88 22.01
C ALA A 33 10.07 -10.09 22.12
N ARG A 34 9.30 -9.01 22.34
CA ARG A 34 7.83 -9.09 22.35
C ARG A 34 7.30 -9.45 20.97
N TRP A 35 7.85 -8.85 19.92
CA TRP A 35 7.45 -9.15 18.55
C TRP A 35 7.65 -10.63 18.20
N ALA A 36 8.80 -11.23 18.57
CA ALA A 36 9.06 -12.63 18.32
C ALA A 36 7.95 -13.56 18.86
N ASN A 37 7.41 -13.23 20.05
CA ASN A 37 6.31 -13.99 20.68
C ASN A 37 4.96 -13.79 19.99
N HIS A 38 4.70 -12.61 19.41
CA HIS A 38 3.42 -12.29 18.78
C HIS A 38 3.39 -12.54 17.26
N ARG A 39 4.55 -12.62 16.60
CA ARG A 39 4.70 -12.65 15.13
C ARG A 39 3.82 -13.70 14.47
N ALA A 40 3.87 -14.95 14.94
CA ALA A 40 3.10 -16.04 14.34
C ALA A 40 1.59 -15.80 14.39
N GLY A 41 1.09 -15.27 15.51
CA GLY A 41 -0.33 -14.93 15.68
C GLY A 41 -0.76 -13.77 14.79
N VAL A 42 0.08 -12.72 14.72
CA VAL A 42 -0.18 -11.55 13.87
C VAL A 42 -0.15 -11.94 12.39
N CYS A 43 0.86 -12.67 11.93
CA CYS A 43 0.96 -13.17 10.55
C CYS A 43 -0.27 -13.98 10.13
N ARG A 44 -0.75 -14.87 11.02
CA ARG A 44 -1.99 -15.61 10.78
C ARG A 44 -3.20 -14.69 10.68
N LEU A 45 -3.33 -13.72 11.58
CA LEU A 45 -4.45 -12.77 11.61
C LEU A 45 -4.51 -11.93 10.32
N VAL A 46 -3.36 -11.47 9.82
CA VAL A 46 -3.29 -10.64 8.61
C VAL A 46 -3.18 -11.47 7.32
N GLY A 47 -3.19 -12.81 7.43
CA GLY A 47 -3.04 -13.71 6.28
C GLY A 47 -1.72 -13.57 5.54
N LYS A 48 -0.64 -13.17 6.22
CA LYS A 48 0.69 -13.02 5.61
C LYS A 48 1.67 -14.09 6.13
N PRO A 49 2.68 -14.48 5.33
CA PRO A 49 3.70 -15.42 5.78
C PRO A 49 4.44 -14.94 7.03
N ALA A 50 4.85 -15.87 7.88
CA ALA A 50 5.76 -15.56 8.98
C ALA A 50 7.18 -15.30 8.49
N ASP A 51 7.59 -15.95 7.41
CA ASP A 51 8.85 -15.69 6.73
C ASP A 51 8.76 -14.42 5.89
N ALA A 52 9.58 -13.43 6.24
CA ALA A 52 9.60 -12.13 5.58
C ALA A 52 10.10 -12.23 4.13
N ALA A 53 11.04 -13.13 3.83
CA ALA A 53 11.56 -13.27 2.47
C ALA A 53 10.48 -13.81 1.53
N LEU A 54 9.72 -14.81 2.00
CA LEU A 54 8.57 -15.34 1.26
C LEU A 54 7.49 -14.27 1.05
N GLY A 55 7.16 -13.52 2.12
CA GLY A 55 6.16 -12.45 2.03
C GLY A 55 6.58 -11.34 1.06
N LEU A 56 7.87 -10.99 1.03
CA LEU A 56 8.39 -9.97 0.12
C LEU A 56 8.33 -10.43 -1.34
N ALA A 57 8.70 -11.69 -1.62
CA ALA A 57 8.60 -12.26 -2.96
C ALA A 57 7.14 -12.24 -3.46
N GLN A 58 6.18 -12.65 -2.61
CA GLN A 58 4.75 -12.60 -2.95
C GLN A 58 4.27 -11.19 -3.29
N VAL A 59 4.64 -10.18 -2.50
CA VAL A 59 4.25 -8.79 -2.77
C VAL A 59 4.91 -8.24 -4.03
N ALA A 60 6.14 -8.65 -4.33
CA ALA A 60 6.81 -8.27 -5.57
C ALA A 60 6.11 -8.86 -6.80
N ASP A 61 5.70 -10.13 -6.74
CA ASP A 61 4.95 -10.79 -7.80
C ASP A 61 3.56 -10.16 -7.98
N GLU A 62 2.84 -9.89 -6.87
CA GLU A 62 1.56 -9.17 -6.86
C GLU A 62 1.69 -7.79 -7.53
N LEU A 63 2.75 -7.04 -7.20
CA LEU A 63 3.03 -5.73 -7.78
C LEU A 63 3.33 -5.83 -9.28
N HIS A 64 4.19 -6.76 -9.69
CA HIS A 64 4.56 -6.92 -11.10
C HIS A 64 3.35 -7.30 -11.95
N THR A 65 2.49 -8.18 -11.42
CA THR A 65 1.23 -8.57 -12.07
C THR A 65 0.31 -7.36 -12.23
N ALA A 66 0.07 -6.61 -11.16
CA ALA A 66 -0.81 -5.45 -11.19
C ALA A 66 -0.29 -4.34 -12.13
N LEU A 67 1.03 -4.16 -12.22
CA LEU A 67 1.64 -3.23 -13.17
C LEU A 67 1.45 -3.71 -14.61
N GLY A 68 1.63 -5.00 -14.90
CA GLY A 68 1.39 -5.56 -16.23
C GLY A 68 -0.07 -5.42 -16.69
N GLU A 69 -1.02 -5.67 -15.79
CA GLU A 69 -2.45 -5.45 -16.04
C GLU A 69 -2.77 -3.97 -16.31
N LEU A 70 -2.15 -3.06 -15.55
CA LEU A 70 -2.28 -1.63 -15.76
C LEU A 70 -1.69 -1.20 -17.11
N GLU A 71 -0.50 -1.67 -17.47
CA GLU A 71 0.14 -1.39 -18.75
C GLU A 71 -0.73 -1.84 -19.92
N GLN A 72 -1.34 -3.03 -19.83
CA GLN A 72 -2.29 -3.52 -20.83
C GLN A 72 -3.52 -2.62 -20.92
N THR A 73 -4.13 -2.26 -19.78
CA THR A 73 -5.29 -1.36 -19.73
C THR A 73 -4.99 -0.01 -20.38
N LEU A 74 -3.79 0.54 -20.13
CA LEU A 74 -3.37 1.81 -20.72
C LEU A 74 -3.10 1.69 -22.23
N ALA A 75 -2.56 0.56 -22.69
CA ALA A 75 -2.31 0.30 -24.10
C ALA A 75 -3.60 0.16 -24.93
N GLU A 76 -4.69 -0.32 -24.32
CA GLU A 76 -6.01 -0.39 -24.96
C GLU A 76 -6.61 1.00 -25.22
N GLY A 77 -6.23 2.02 -24.44
CA GLY A 77 -6.42 3.44 -24.74
C GLY A 77 -7.85 4.01 -24.66
N ASP A 78 -8.89 3.16 -24.71
CA ASP A 78 -10.31 3.56 -24.70
C ASP A 78 -11.03 3.24 -23.37
N GLY A 79 -10.24 2.93 -22.33
CA GLY A 79 -10.73 2.58 -21.00
C GLY A 79 -11.08 3.78 -20.10
N PRO A 80 -11.75 3.53 -18.96
CA PRO A 80 -11.99 4.56 -17.94
C PRO A 80 -10.69 5.06 -17.30
N VAL A 81 -9.58 4.35 -17.47
CA VAL A 81 -8.22 4.72 -17.04
C VAL A 81 -7.34 4.78 -18.30
N ARG A 82 -6.77 5.95 -18.60
CA ARG A 82 -5.91 6.18 -19.78
C ARG A 82 -4.85 7.24 -19.50
N LEU A 83 -3.83 7.32 -20.35
CA LEU A 83 -2.90 8.45 -20.38
C LEU A 83 -3.40 9.50 -21.37
N ASP A 84 -3.32 10.78 -21.01
CA ASP A 84 -3.56 11.87 -21.96
C ASP A 84 -2.29 12.21 -22.78
N GLU A 85 -2.40 13.21 -23.65
CA GLU A 85 -1.30 13.66 -24.52
C GLU A 85 -0.08 14.19 -23.75
N ALA A 86 -0.26 14.60 -22.49
CA ALA A 86 0.83 15.04 -21.60
C ALA A 86 1.44 13.88 -20.80
N GLY A 87 0.84 12.69 -20.85
CA GLY A 87 1.25 11.52 -20.09
C GLY A 87 0.66 11.47 -18.67
N ASP A 88 -0.33 12.30 -18.37
CA ASP A 88 -1.01 12.28 -17.08
C ASP A 88 -2.07 11.16 -17.03
N LEU A 89 -2.19 10.52 -15.86
CA LEU A 89 -3.18 9.47 -15.64
C LEU A 89 -4.58 10.07 -15.48
N VAL A 90 -5.45 9.83 -16.45
CA VAL A 90 -6.84 10.29 -16.43
C VAL A 90 -7.77 9.13 -16.07
N ILE A 91 -8.46 9.26 -14.94
CA ILE A 91 -9.54 8.35 -14.52
C ILE A 91 -10.88 9.06 -14.79
N SER A 92 -11.59 8.64 -15.83
CA SER A 92 -12.89 9.22 -16.17
C SER A 92 -14.03 8.52 -15.41
N PRO A 93 -14.98 9.26 -14.80
CA PRO A 93 -16.06 8.67 -14.01
C PRO A 93 -17.14 7.93 -14.85
N ARG A 94 -16.86 7.51 -16.08
CA ARG A 94 -17.82 6.83 -16.96
C ARG A 94 -17.58 5.32 -16.99
N GLY A 95 -17.89 4.69 -15.87
CA GLY A 95 -18.11 3.25 -15.75
C GLY A 95 -19.28 2.89 -14.82
N TRP A 96 -19.96 3.88 -14.22
CA TRP A 96 -21.14 3.64 -13.38
C TRP A 96 -22.42 3.83 -14.21
N PRO A 97 -23.21 2.77 -14.48
CA PRO A 97 -24.51 2.93 -15.11
C PRO A 97 -25.47 3.52 -14.08
N GLY A 98 -25.72 4.83 -14.20
CA GLY A 98 -26.84 5.46 -13.53
C GLY A 98 -28.14 5.19 -14.28
N ARG A 99 -28.82 4.08 -13.94
CA ARG A 99 -30.27 4.00 -13.83
C ARG A 99 -30.65 2.94 -12.81
#